data_AF-A0A5M3MDA9-F1
#
_entry.id   AF-A0A5M3MDA9-F1
#
_cell.length_a   1.000
_cell.length_b   1.000
_cell.length_c   1.000
_cell.angle_alpha   90.00
_cell.angle_beta   90.00
_cell.angle_gamma   90.00
#
_symmetry.space_group_name_H-M   'P 1'
#
loop_
_entity.id
_entity.type
_entity.pdbx_description
1 polymer ?
#
loop_
_entity_poly.entity_id
_entity_poly.type
_entity_poly.pdbx_seq_one_letter_code
_entity_poly.pdbx_strand_id
1 'polypeptide(L)'
;MDHSTLQLLADLRSYLETLPDNLPITSKINFAYYQPNDVDIKDKGYEGAVNHALEMAFCPQSRRDGPIVLKERGPGLVAVVDVLQDTIAKCRAQSEKSSDSAIMLKWARDLIHQATGLHRNPSLYRSRDCEWGRIQRVGSSTSEEEGKVGS
;
A
#
# COMPACT_ATOMS: atom_id res chain seq x y z
N MET A 1 -8.72 13.62 14.95
CA MET A 1 -8.20 13.41 13.59
C MET A 1 -8.47 14.68 12.80
N ASP A 2 -7.54 15.13 11.97
CA ASP A 2 -7.76 16.33 11.16
C ASP A 2 -8.62 16.01 9.92
N HIS A 3 -9.12 17.05 9.23
CA HIS A 3 -9.96 16.88 8.05
C HIS A 3 -9.20 16.19 6.90
N SER A 4 -7.89 16.42 6.79
CA SER A 4 -7.08 15.84 5.73
C SER A 4 -6.96 14.32 5.86
N THR A 5 -6.77 13.82 7.08
CA THR A 5 -6.68 12.38 7.36
C THR A 5 -8.04 11.69 7.21
N LEU A 6 -9.13 12.34 7.65
CA LEU A 6 -10.47 11.79 7.46
C LEU A 6 -10.81 11.64 5.97
N GLN A 7 -10.48 12.64 5.15
CA GLN A 7 -10.68 12.57 3.70
C GLN A 7 -9.85 11.45 3.07
N LEU A 8 -8.58 11.32 3.48
CA LEU A 8 -7.70 10.25 2.99
C LEU A 8 -8.27 8.85 3.26
N LEU A 9 -8.80 8.62 4.46
CA LEU A 9 -9.40 7.32 4.82
C LEU A 9 -10.73 7.08 4.08
N ALA A 10 -11.53 8.12 3.87
CA ALA A 10 -12.76 8.04 3.08
C ALA A 10 -12.47 7.70 1.61
N ASP A 11 -11.45 8.33 1.01
CA ASP A 11 -11.00 8.05 -0.34
C ASP A 11 -10.52 6.59 -0.46
N LEU A 12 -9.69 6.14 0.49
CA LEU A 12 -9.24 4.76 0.54
C LEU A 12 -10.40 3.77 0.58
N ARG A 13 -11.40 4.01 1.45
CA ARG A 13 -12.58 3.15 1.54
C ARG A 13 -13.31 3.07 0.20
N SER A 14 -13.59 4.22 -0.40
CA SER A 14 -14.27 4.30 -1.70
C SER A 14 -13.53 3.51 -2.78
N TYR A 15 -12.20 3.65 -2.87
CA TYR A 15 -11.39 2.92 -3.82
C TYR A 15 -11.39 1.40 -3.60
N LEU A 16 -11.36 0.95 -2.34
CA LEU A 16 -11.38 -0.48 -1.99
C LEU A 16 -12.76 -1.12 -2.21
N GLU A 17 -13.84 -0.40 -1.93
CA GLU A 17 -15.23 -0.86 -2.14
C GLU A 17 -15.57 -0.99 -3.62
N THR A 18 -14.99 -0.13 -4.46
CA THR A 18 -15.26 -0.08 -5.90
C THR A 18 -14.26 -0.88 -6.75
N LEU A 19 -13.38 -1.67 -6.12
CA LEU A 19 -12.39 -2.47 -6.86
C LEU A 19 -13.05 -3.32 -7.95
N PRO A 20 -12.43 -3.44 -9.14
CA PRO A 20 -13.09 -4.06 -10.27
C PRO A 20 -13.43 -5.53 -10.02
N ASP A 21 -14.54 -5.99 -10.59
CA ASP A 21 -15.08 -7.35 -10.37
C ASP A 21 -14.18 -8.48 -10.89
N ASN A 22 -13.13 -8.15 -11.65
CA ASN A 22 -12.12 -9.11 -12.11
C ASN A 22 -11.21 -9.62 -10.99
N LEU A 23 -11.17 -8.94 -9.84
CA LEU A 23 -10.52 -9.42 -8.64
C LEU A 23 -11.44 -10.42 -7.92
N PRO A 24 -10.89 -11.57 -7.49
CA PRO A 24 -11.67 -12.55 -6.74
C PRO A 24 -12.10 -11.98 -5.40
N ILE A 25 -13.32 -12.35 -4.97
CA ILE A 25 -13.76 -12.13 -3.60
C ILE A 25 -13.23 -13.30 -2.77
N THR A 26 -12.16 -13.07 -2.01
CA THR A 26 -11.55 -14.06 -1.12
C THR A 26 -11.34 -13.47 0.28
N SER A 27 -10.94 -14.32 1.21
CA SER A 27 -10.70 -13.97 2.62
C SER A 27 -9.22 -14.07 3.02
N LYS A 28 -8.28 -13.98 2.05
CA LYS A 28 -6.85 -14.16 2.36
C LYS A 28 -6.31 -12.96 3.13
N ILE A 29 -6.75 -11.77 2.76
CA ILE A 29 -6.53 -10.52 3.47
C ILE A 29 -7.84 -10.17 4.17
N ASN A 30 -7.93 -10.59 5.43
CA ASN A 30 -9.11 -10.33 6.24
C ASN A 30 -8.74 -9.56 7.50
N PHE A 31 -9.04 -8.27 7.49
CA PHE A 31 -8.92 -7.41 8.66
C PHE A 31 -10.27 -7.20 9.38
N ALA A 32 -11.33 -7.91 8.98
CA ALA A 32 -12.59 -7.87 9.71
C ALA A 32 -12.35 -8.39 11.13
N TYR A 33 -12.71 -7.57 12.12
CA TYR A 33 -12.50 -7.83 13.54
C TYR A 33 -11.02 -8.01 13.93
N TYR A 34 -10.08 -7.51 13.12
CA TYR A 34 -8.66 -7.61 13.43
C TYR A 34 -8.34 -6.92 14.76
N GLN A 35 -7.61 -7.64 15.60
CA GLN A 35 -6.99 -7.12 16.81
C GLN A 35 -5.54 -7.60 16.83
N PRO A 36 -4.56 -6.70 17.05
CA PRO A 36 -3.18 -7.13 17.22
C PRO A 36 -3.06 -8.02 18.47
N ASN A 37 -2.22 -9.05 18.42
CA ASN A 37 -2.02 -9.92 19.57
C ASN A 37 -1.16 -9.21 20.64
N ASP A 38 -1.36 -9.60 21.91
CA ASP A 38 -0.69 -8.97 23.05
C ASP A 38 0.84 -9.10 23.02
N VAL A 39 1.36 -10.16 22.39
CA VAL A 39 2.81 -10.41 22.30
C VAL A 39 3.46 -9.38 21.38
N ASP A 40 2.88 -9.13 20.20
CA ASP A 40 3.35 -8.14 19.25
C ASP A 40 3.15 -6.71 19.79
N ILE A 41 2.06 -6.45 20.51
CA ILE A 41 1.86 -5.17 21.20
C ILE A 41 2.96 -4.94 22.23
N LYS A 42 3.32 -5.96 23.01
CA LYS A 42 4.37 -5.86 24.04
C LYS A 42 5.75 -5.63 23.42
N ASP A 43 6.05 -6.27 22.30
CA ASP A 43 7.35 -6.17 21.62
C ASP A 43 7.49 -4.88 20.81
N LYS A 44 6.46 -4.48 20.07
CA LYS A 44 6.52 -3.44 19.03
C LYS A 44 5.67 -2.21 19.32
N GLY A 45 4.87 -2.23 20.40
CA GLY A 45 3.79 -1.29 20.61
C GLY A 45 2.59 -1.55 19.69
N TYR A 46 1.46 -0.90 19.98
CA TYR A 46 0.23 -1.08 19.21
C TYR A 46 0.41 -0.75 17.72
N GLU A 47 1.01 0.41 17.43
CA GLU A 47 1.29 0.84 16.05
C GLU A 47 2.23 -0.13 15.31
N GLY A 48 3.28 -0.60 16.00
CA GLY A 48 4.24 -1.55 15.43
C GLY A 48 3.62 -2.92 15.14
N ALA A 49 2.72 -3.40 16.01
CA ALA A 49 1.98 -4.64 15.78
C ALA A 49 1.04 -4.53 14.57
N VAL A 50 0.33 -3.41 14.42
CA VAL A 50 -0.50 -3.14 13.24
C VAL A 50 0.36 -3.04 11.97
N ASN A 51 1.48 -2.31 12.02
CA ASN A 51 2.39 -2.21 10.89
C ASN A 51 2.90 -3.59 10.47
N HIS A 52 3.29 -4.44 11.41
CA HIS A 52 3.74 -5.80 11.13
C HIS A 52 2.66 -6.64 10.44
N ALA A 53 1.41 -6.58 10.91
CA ALA A 53 0.31 -7.29 10.27
C ALA A 53 0.03 -6.80 8.84
N LEU A 54 0.12 -5.48 8.60
CA LEU A 54 0.01 -4.91 7.26
C LEU A 54 1.15 -5.36 6.35
N GLU A 55 2.40 -5.43 6.86
CA GLU A 55 3.54 -5.97 6.12
C GLU A 55 3.32 -7.44 5.74
N MET A 56 2.85 -8.27 6.68
CA MET A 56 2.58 -9.69 6.41
C MET A 56 1.45 -9.89 5.38
N ALA A 57 0.43 -9.02 5.40
CA ALA A 57 -0.69 -9.11 4.48
C ALA A 57 -0.36 -8.60 3.06
N PHE A 58 0.31 -7.45 2.97
CA PHE A 58 0.50 -6.73 1.70
C PHE A 58 1.89 -6.87 1.10
N CYS A 59 2.89 -7.24 1.91
CA CYS A 59 4.30 -7.32 1.53
C CYS A 59 4.98 -8.58 2.11
N PRO A 60 4.43 -9.80 1.95
CA PRO A 60 4.99 -11.01 2.56
C PRO A 60 6.41 -11.36 2.09
N GLN A 61 6.85 -10.83 0.95
CA GLN A 61 8.22 -10.95 0.42
C GLN A 61 9.09 -9.72 0.74
N SER A 62 8.68 -8.90 1.71
CA SER A 62 9.24 -7.57 1.98
C SER A 62 8.93 -6.53 0.89
N ARG A 63 8.94 -5.25 1.29
CA ARG A 63 8.80 -4.09 0.37
C ARG A 63 9.92 -3.97 -0.68
N ARG A 64 10.95 -4.84 -0.63
CA ARG A 64 12.08 -4.85 -1.59
C ARG A 64 11.66 -5.42 -2.95
N ASP A 65 10.69 -6.33 -2.98
CA ASP A 65 10.37 -7.12 -4.17
C ASP A 65 9.25 -6.53 -5.05
N GLY A 66 8.85 -5.28 -4.77
CA GLY A 66 7.97 -4.52 -5.65
C GLY A 66 6.83 -3.80 -4.93
N PRO A 67 5.91 -3.18 -5.69
CA PRO A 67 4.76 -2.48 -5.15
C PRO A 67 3.81 -3.43 -4.42
N ILE A 68 3.00 -2.89 -3.50
CA ILE A 68 1.87 -3.62 -2.90
C ILE A 68 0.98 -4.14 -4.04
N VAL A 69 0.58 -5.41 -3.98
CA VAL A 69 -0.31 -6.01 -4.97
C VAL A 69 -1.63 -6.38 -4.29
N LEU A 70 -2.71 -5.68 -4.65
CA LEU A 70 -4.06 -6.07 -4.26
C LEU A 70 -4.52 -7.22 -5.17
N LYS A 71 -4.58 -8.43 -4.59
CA LYS A 71 -4.92 -9.67 -5.32
C LYS A 71 -6.38 -10.09 -5.15
N GLU A 72 -7.12 -9.39 -4.30
CA GLU A 72 -8.50 -9.70 -3.95
C GLU A 72 -9.28 -8.43 -3.65
N ARG A 73 -10.59 -8.56 -3.57
CA ARG A 73 -11.51 -7.52 -3.09
C ARG A 73 -12.49 -8.10 -2.08
N GLY A 74 -13.18 -7.22 -1.35
CA GLY A 74 -14.26 -7.62 -0.45
C GLY A 74 -14.15 -6.98 0.94
N PRO A 75 -15.10 -7.30 1.83
CA PRO A 75 -15.24 -6.62 3.11
C PRO A 75 -14.03 -6.82 4.03
N GLY A 76 -13.34 -7.96 3.94
CA GLY A 76 -12.13 -8.22 4.72
C GLY A 76 -10.98 -7.28 4.38
N LEU A 77 -10.83 -6.90 3.11
CA LEU A 77 -9.86 -5.91 2.66
C LEU A 77 -10.29 -4.48 3.03
N VAL A 78 -11.58 -4.16 2.85
CA VAL A 78 -12.14 -2.84 3.19
C VAL A 78 -11.97 -2.53 4.69
N ALA A 79 -12.06 -3.55 5.55
CA ALA A 79 -11.86 -3.41 7.00
C ALA A 79 -10.46 -2.89 7.39
N VAL A 80 -9.47 -2.89 6.49
CA VAL A 80 -8.17 -2.23 6.72
C VAL A 80 -8.34 -0.75 7.02
N VAL A 81 -9.33 -0.08 6.41
CA VAL A 81 -9.60 1.33 6.68
C VAL A 81 -9.94 1.54 8.15
N ASP A 82 -10.72 0.64 8.74
CA ASP A 82 -11.14 0.71 10.14
C ASP A 82 -9.94 0.51 11.07
N VAL A 83 -9.06 -0.43 10.73
CA VAL A 83 -7.81 -0.68 11.46
C VAL A 83 -6.89 0.54 11.41
N LEU A 84 -6.72 1.15 10.24
CA LEU A 84 -5.91 2.38 10.09
C LEU A 84 -6.51 3.54 10.91
N GLN A 85 -7.83 3.71 10.83
CA GLN A 85 -8.54 4.76 11.57
C GLN A 85 -8.38 4.60 13.08
N ASP A 86 -8.61 3.40 13.62
CA ASP A 86 -8.47 3.09 15.04
C ASP A 86 -7.03 3.28 15.51
N THR A 87 -6.06 2.83 14.71
CA THR A 87 -4.63 2.95 15.05
C THR A 87 -4.20 4.41 15.11
N ILE A 88 -4.59 5.24 14.12
CA ILE A 88 -4.29 6.67 14.13
C ILE A 88 -4.94 7.35 15.36
N ALA A 89 -6.18 7.00 15.69
CA ALA A 89 -6.88 7.55 16.86
C ALA A 89 -6.16 7.20 18.16
N LYS A 90 -5.71 5.94 18.32
CA LYS A 90 -4.94 5.48 19.48
C LYS A 90 -3.58 6.15 19.60
N CYS A 91 -2.82 6.25 18.50
CA CYS A 91 -1.54 6.96 18.50
C CYS A 91 -1.69 8.42 18.93
N ARG A 92 -2.76 9.08 18.46
CA ARG A 92 -3.06 10.47 18.84
C ARG A 92 -3.44 10.62 20.31
N ALA A 93 -4.21 9.68 20.85
CA ALA A 93 -4.59 9.69 22.27
C ALA A 93 -3.40 9.52 23.22
N GLN A 94 -2.33 8.86 22.75
CA GLN A 94 -1.13 8.58 23.53
C GLN A 94 -0.03 9.65 23.40
N SER A 95 -0.14 10.57 22.45
CA SER A 95 0.90 11.55 22.15
C SER A 95 0.52 12.95 22.61
N GLU A 96 1.38 13.58 23.43
CA GLU A 96 1.26 15.01 23.81
C GLU A 96 1.30 15.94 22.60
N LYS A 97 2.03 15.55 21.55
CA LYS A 97 1.95 16.16 20.23
C LYS A 97 0.86 15.47 19.43
N SER A 98 -0.21 16.20 19.16
CA SER A 98 -1.33 15.81 18.29
C SER A 98 -0.90 15.63 16.82
N SER A 99 0.04 14.74 16.52
CA SER A 99 0.42 14.35 15.17
C SER A 99 -0.16 12.98 14.84
N ASP A 100 -0.85 12.90 13.72
CA ASP A 100 -1.37 11.62 13.21
C ASP A 100 -0.19 10.72 12.77
N SER A 101 -0.36 9.40 12.87
CA SER A 101 0.70 8.42 12.59
C SER A 101 1.22 8.52 11.15
N ALA A 102 2.49 8.87 10.97
CA ALA A 102 3.11 8.93 9.65
C ALA A 102 3.13 7.56 8.95
N ILE A 103 3.27 6.47 9.71
CA ILE A 103 3.30 5.10 9.20
C ILE A 103 1.92 4.70 8.68
N MET A 104 0.85 4.93 9.47
CA MET A 104 -0.52 4.60 9.05
C MET A 104 -0.98 5.46 7.87
N LEU A 105 -0.63 6.75 7.86
CA LEU A 105 -0.90 7.63 6.73
C LEU A 105 -0.17 7.20 5.45
N LYS A 106 1.05 6.67 5.58
CA LYS A 106 1.79 6.10 4.44
C LYS A 106 1.06 4.87 3.88
N TRP A 107 0.61 3.96 4.74
CA TRP A 107 -0.17 2.80 4.32
C TRP A 107 -1.44 3.20 3.57
N ALA A 108 -2.18 4.21 4.05
CA ALA A 108 -3.38 4.68 3.37
C ALA A 108 -3.06 5.19 1.95
N ARG A 109 -1.99 5.99 1.80
CA ARG A 109 -1.56 6.52 0.49
C ARG A 109 -1.09 5.41 -0.45
N ASP A 110 -0.28 4.48 0.05
CA ASP A 110 0.24 3.37 -0.75
C ASP A 110 -0.93 2.51 -1.28
N LEU A 111 -1.92 2.22 -0.44
CA LEU A 111 -3.12 1.45 -0.83
C LEU A 111 -4.01 2.19 -1.84
N ILE A 112 -4.24 3.49 -1.66
CA ILE A 112 -4.96 4.33 -2.64
C ILE A 112 -4.25 4.29 -4.00
N HIS A 113 -2.92 4.43 -4.00
CA HIS A 113 -2.14 4.41 -5.24
C HIS A 113 -2.34 3.10 -6.00
N GLN A 114 -2.31 1.96 -5.29
CA GLN A 114 -2.53 0.66 -5.92
C GLN A 114 -3.96 0.45 -6.39
N ALA A 115 -4.95 0.79 -5.57
CA ALA A 115 -6.35 0.67 -5.95
C ALA A 115 -6.67 1.54 -7.18
N THR A 116 -6.15 2.77 -7.22
CA THR A 116 -6.28 3.66 -8.39
C THR A 116 -5.64 3.05 -9.65
N GLY A 117 -4.50 2.38 -9.51
CA GLY A 117 -3.85 1.66 -10.62
C GLY A 117 -4.75 0.57 -11.20
N LEU A 118 -5.44 -0.19 -10.34
CA LEU A 118 -6.38 -1.24 -10.75
C LEU A 118 -7.61 -0.68 -11.47
N HIS A 119 -8.11 0.48 -11.05
CA HIS A 119 -9.20 1.19 -11.74
C HIS A 119 -8.80 1.68 -13.14
N ARG A 120 -7.57 2.17 -13.30
CA ARG A 120 -7.09 2.71 -14.58
C ARG A 120 -6.71 1.64 -15.59
N ASN A 121 -6.16 0.51 -15.13
CA ASN A 121 -5.75 -0.57 -16.02
C ASN A 121 -5.87 -1.95 -15.36
N PRO A 122 -7.07 -2.54 -15.39
CA PRO A 122 -7.33 -3.85 -14.78
C PRO A 122 -6.51 -5.01 -15.39
N SER A 123 -5.97 -4.80 -16.61
CA SER A 123 -5.24 -5.83 -17.36
C SER A 123 -3.78 -6.00 -16.94
N LEU A 124 -3.15 -4.96 -16.37
CA LEU A 124 -1.74 -5.00 -15.95
C LEU A 124 -1.45 -5.97 -14.80
N TYR A 125 -2.49 -6.38 -14.08
CA TYR A 125 -2.40 -7.30 -12.95
C TYR A 125 -2.74 -8.76 -13.30
N ARG A 126 -3.19 -9.04 -14.53
CA ARG A 126 -3.61 -10.40 -14.95
C ARG A 126 -2.47 -11.30 -15.44
N SER A 127 -1.26 -10.77 -15.64
CA SER A 127 -0.20 -11.46 -16.40
C SER A 127 1.18 -11.38 -15.74
N ARG A 128 1.25 -11.40 -14.40
CA ARG A 128 2.47 -11.07 -13.65
C ARG A 128 2.98 -12.17 -12.74
N ASP A 129 2.93 -13.42 -13.19
CA ASP A 129 3.97 -14.35 -12.80
C ASP A 129 5.28 -13.86 -13.47
N CYS A 130 6.24 -13.42 -12.65
CA CYS A 130 7.64 -13.24 -13.00
C CYS A 130 7.98 -12.33 -14.20
N GLU A 131 8.13 -11.02 -14.00
CA GLU A 131 9.18 -10.19 -14.66
C GLU A 131 8.86 -8.69 -14.46
N TRP A 132 9.54 -8.02 -13.53
CA TRP A 132 9.62 -6.55 -13.49
C TRP A 132 11.05 -6.02 -13.34
N GLY A 133 12.07 -6.87 -13.51
CA GLY A 133 13.47 -6.48 -13.45
C GLY A 133 14.02 -5.71 -14.66
N ARG A 134 13.19 -5.11 -15.52
CA ARG A 134 13.68 -4.51 -16.77
C ARG A 134 12.89 -3.29 -17.27
N ILE A 135 12.63 -2.29 -16.42
CA ILE A 135 12.43 -0.91 -16.94
C ILE A 135 13.14 0.08 -16.03
N GLN A 136 14.47 0.15 -16.16
CA GLN A 136 15.25 1.38 -15.99
C GLN A 136 16.51 1.29 -16.85
N ARG A 137 16.38 1.56 -18.16
CA ARG A 137 17.44 2.18 -18.98
C ARG A 137 16.84 2.68 -20.30
N VAL A 138 16.13 3.79 -20.23
CA VAL A 138 15.93 4.65 -21.39
C VAL A 138 16.59 5.96 -21.02
N GLY A 139 17.70 6.27 -21.70
CA GLY A 139 18.48 7.47 -21.47
C GLY A 139 19.92 7.30 -21.93
N SER A 140 20.14 7.50 -23.23
CA SER A 140 21.28 8.20 -23.84
C SER A 140 21.58 7.66 -25.25
N SER A 141 20.91 8.23 -26.25
CA SER A 141 21.42 8.27 -27.63
C SER A 141 21.14 9.66 -28.18
N THR A 142 22.19 10.47 -28.21
CA THR A 142 22.46 11.67 -29.03
C THR A 142 23.91 12.06 -28.64
N SER A 143 24.92 12.17 -29.49
CA SER A 143 24.98 12.40 -30.93
C SER A 143 26.32 11.89 -31.47
N GLU A 144 26.32 11.36 -32.69
CA GLU A 144 27.51 11.29 -33.55
C GLU A 144 27.96 12.70 -33.90
N GLU A 145 29.23 13.02 -33.64
CA GLU A 145 29.90 14.21 -34.17
C GLU A 145 31.13 13.76 -34.97
N GLU A 146 31.26 14.34 -36.15
CA GLU A 146 32.24 14.02 -37.18
C GLU A 146 33.70 14.19 -36.72
N GLY A 147 34.60 13.36 -37.27
CA GLY A 147 36.03 13.48 -37.08
C GLY A 147 36.81 12.88 -38.25
N LYS A 148 36.93 13.66 -39.33
CA LYS A 148 37.85 13.47 -40.45
C LYS A 148 39.26 13.94 -40.05
N VAL A 149 40.30 13.44 -40.75
CA VAL A 149 41.77 13.64 -40.58
C VAL A 149 42.41 12.45 -39.84
N GLY A 150 43.37 11.69 -40.36
CA GLY A 150 44.29 11.84 -41.49
C GLY A 150 45.65 11.30 -41.04
N SER A 151 46.19 10.31 -41.74
CA SER A 151 47.63 9.97 -41.81
C SER A 151 47.83 9.00 -42.98
#